data_AF-A0A063ZMN8-F1
#
_entry.id   AF-A0A063ZMN8-F1
#
_cell.length_a   1.000
_cell.length_b   1.000
_cell.length_c   1.000
_cell.angle_alpha   90.00
_cell.angle_beta   90.00
_cell.angle_gamma   90.00
#
_symmetry.space_group_name_H-M   'P 1'
#
loop_
_entity.id
_entity.type
_entity.pdbx_description
1 polymer ?
#
loop_
_entity_poly.entity_id
_entity_poly.type
_entity_poly.pdbx_seq_one_letter_code
_entity_poly.pdbx_strand_id
1 'polypeptide(L)'
;MRYQRVSAGDQYRLIAVDDGTPYDLTAVNPRLTSFGELAAAAAIANSGIDEVAGEIVADAPTLGRDSLADATLPVVPDEVTVVEV
;
A
#
# COMPACT_ATOMS: atom_id res chain seq x y z
N MET A 1 9.46 -2.19 2.93
CA MET A 1 8.80 -1.03 2.28
C MET A 1 7.81 -0.38 3.24
N ARG A 2 7.22 0.78 2.91
CA ARG A 2 6.07 1.36 3.65
C ARG A 2 4.85 1.39 2.74
N TYR A 3 3.66 1.20 3.30
CA TYR A 3 2.41 1.23 2.53
C TYR A 3 1.56 2.40 2.99
N GLN A 4 0.81 3.01 2.09
CA GLN A 4 -0.08 4.14 2.37
C GLN A 4 -1.35 4.00 1.55
N ARG A 5 -2.47 4.52 2.06
CA ARG A 5 -3.73 4.52 1.33
C ARG A 5 -4.14 5.94 1.00
N VAL A 6 -4.30 6.23 -0.28
CA VAL A 6 -4.71 7.54 -0.77
C VAL A 6 -6.14 7.45 -1.29
N SER A 7 -7.00 8.37 -0.86
CA SER A 7 -8.33 8.52 -1.46
C SER A 7 -8.20 9.25 -2.79
N ALA A 8 -8.61 8.62 -3.88
CA ALA A 8 -8.66 9.20 -5.21
C ALA A 8 -10.13 9.24 -5.68
N GLY A 9 -10.86 10.27 -5.24
CA GLY A 9 -12.31 10.36 -5.45
C GLY A 9 -13.06 9.29 -4.64
N ASP A 10 -13.94 8.52 -5.29
CA ASP A 10 -14.71 7.42 -4.69
C ASP A 10 -13.91 6.12 -4.48
N GLN A 11 -12.63 6.09 -4.89
CA GLN A 11 -11.80 4.90 -4.84
C GLN A 11 -10.58 5.09 -3.95
N TYR A 12 -10.11 3.99 -3.35
CA TYR A 12 -8.86 3.97 -2.60
C TYR A 12 -7.74 3.38 -3.46
N ARG A 13 -6.58 4.01 -3.37
CA ARG A 13 -5.35 3.53 -3.99
C ARG A 13 -4.33 3.13 -2.94
N LEU A 14 -3.67 2.01 -3.16
CA LEU A 14 -2.60 1.50 -2.35
C LEU A 14 -1.26 1.95 -2.95
N ILE A 15 -0.53 2.73 -2.18
CA ILE A 15 0.76 3.26 -2.56
C ILE A 15 1.84 2.56 -1.74
N ALA A 16 2.84 1.98 -2.42
CA ALA A 16 4.06 1.50 -1.79
C ALA A 16 5.12 2.59 -1.86
N VAL A 17 5.79 2.86 -0.74
CA VAL A 17 6.95 3.74 -0.66
C VAL A 17 8.17 2.89 -0.42
N ASP A 18 9.03 2.82 -1.43
CA ASP A 18 10.33 2.15 -1.38
C ASP A 18 11.44 3.20 -1.52
N ASP A 19 12.36 3.20 -0.55
CA ASP A 19 13.43 4.20 -0.43
C ASP A 19 12.99 5.69 -0.60
N GLY A 20 11.76 6.01 -0.19
CA GLY A 20 11.19 7.35 -0.32
C GLY A 20 10.63 7.70 -1.71
N THR A 21 10.50 6.71 -2.59
CA THR A 21 9.82 6.79 -3.89
C THR A 21 8.44 6.12 -3.78
N PRO A 22 7.34 6.85 -4.02
CA PRO A 22 6.01 6.26 -4.02
C PRO A 22 5.64 5.63 -5.37
N TYR A 23 5.04 4.46 -5.30
CA TYR A 23 4.58 3.63 -6.42
C TYR A 23 3.10 3.30 -6.25
N ASP A 24 2.30 3.55 -7.27
CA ASP A 24 0.87 3.21 -7.26
C ASP A 24 0.66 1.73 -7.62
N LEU A 25 0.46 0.88 -6.60
CA LEU A 25 0.22 -0.55 -6.79
C LEU A 25 -1.16 -0.81 -7.40
N THR A 26 -2.13 0.07 -7.14
CA THR A 26 -3.48 -0.05 -7.70
C THR A 26 -3.50 0.19 -9.21
N ALA A 27 -2.58 1.01 -9.71
CA ALA A 27 -2.43 1.24 -11.15
C ALA A 27 -2.02 -0.03 -11.91
N VAL A 28 -1.24 -0.93 -11.29
CA VAL A 28 -0.86 -2.23 -11.86
C VAL A 28 -1.96 -3.27 -11.62
N ASN A 29 -2.47 -3.33 -10.38
CA ASN A 29 -3.51 -4.26 -10.00
C ASN A 29 -4.69 -3.52 -9.32
N PRO A 30 -5.78 -3.27 -10.06
CA PRO A 30 -6.94 -2.54 -9.54
C PRO A 30 -7.62 -3.19 -8.33
N ARG A 31 -7.34 -4.46 -8.02
CA ARG A 31 -7.83 -5.13 -6.81
C ARG A 31 -7.07 -4.71 -5.56
N LEU A 32 -5.82 -4.29 -5.69
CA LEU A 32 -4.98 -3.84 -4.59
C LEU A 32 -5.32 -2.41 -4.21
N THR A 33 -6.44 -2.24 -3.53
CA THR A 33 -6.92 -0.94 -3.02
C THR A 33 -6.59 -0.72 -1.55
N SER A 34 -6.13 -1.76 -0.86
CA SER A 34 -5.79 -1.73 0.57
C SER A 34 -4.66 -2.68 0.93
N PHE A 35 -4.00 -2.44 2.07
CA PHE A 35 -2.97 -3.32 2.59
C PHE A 35 -3.48 -4.74 2.87
N GLY A 36 -4.75 -4.89 3.27
CA GLY A 36 -5.37 -6.20 3.49
C GLY A 36 -5.40 -7.06 2.23
N GLU A 37 -5.69 -6.47 1.07
CA GLU A 37 -5.68 -7.17 -0.21
C GLU A 37 -4.26 -7.61 -0.61
N LEU A 38 -3.25 -6.77 -0.33
CA LEU A 38 -1.85 -7.13 -0.55
C LEU A 38 -1.41 -8.28 0.38
N ALA A 39 -1.79 -8.23 1.66
CA ALA A 39 -1.51 -9.29 2.62
C ALA A 39 -2.20 -10.61 2.24
N ALA A 40 -3.45 -10.55 1.74
CA ALA A 40 -4.15 -11.72 1.24
C ALA A 40 -3.46 -12.31 0.00
N ALA A 41 -3.02 -11.48 -0.93
CA ALA A 41 -2.26 -11.92 -2.10
C ALA A 41 -0.94 -12.60 -1.70
N ALA A 42 -0.21 -12.02 -0.75
CA ALA A 42 1.02 -12.59 -0.21
C ALA A 42 0.78 -13.95 0.48
N ALA A 43 -0.30 -14.05 1.26
CA ALA A 43 -0.69 -15.31 1.90
C ALA A 43 -1.05 -16.40 0.87
N ILE A 44 -1.78 -16.05 -0.20
CA ILE A 44 -2.13 -16.99 -1.28
C ILE A 44 -0.88 -17.43 -2.06
N ALA A 45 0.04 -16.51 -2.32
CA ALA A 45 1.31 -16.78 -2.98
C ALA A 45 2.35 -17.46 -2.06
N ASN A 46 2.02 -17.68 -0.78
CA ASN A 46 2.93 -18.18 0.25
C ASN A 46 4.29 -17.42 0.28
N SER A 47 4.22 -16.11 0.04
CA SER A 47 5.36 -15.21 -0.16
C SER A 47 5.30 -14.04 0.81
N GLY A 48 6.41 -13.31 0.96
CA GLY A 48 6.45 -12.12 1.82
C GLY A 48 5.65 -10.97 1.21
N ILE A 49 5.05 -10.12 2.06
CA ILE A 49 4.32 -8.92 1.61
C ILE A 49 5.23 -7.98 0.83
N ASP A 50 6.45 -7.75 1.32
CA ASP A 50 7.45 -6.93 0.63
C ASP A 50 7.93 -7.56 -0.69
N GLU A 51 7.95 -8.90 -0.79
CA GLU A 51 8.34 -9.61 -2.00
C GLU A 51 7.29 -9.43 -3.10
N VAL A 52 6.02 -9.68 -2.78
CA VAL A 52 4.89 -9.45 -3.69
C VAL A 52 4.78 -7.97 -4.06
N ALA A 53 4.97 -7.07 -3.11
CA ALA A 53 4.99 -5.65 -3.40
C ALA A 53 6.14 -5.28 -4.35
N GLY A 54 7.33 -5.84 -4.16
CA GLY A 54 8.50 -5.61 -5.00
C GLY A 54 8.28 -6.02 -6.47
N GLU A 55 7.63 -7.16 -6.70
CA GLU A 55 7.27 -7.60 -8.05
C GLU A 55 6.31 -6.61 -8.73
N ILE A 56 5.35 -6.08 -7.99
CA ILE A 56 4.36 -5.13 -8.52
C ILE A 56 4.99 -3.74 -8.73
N VAL A 57 5.90 -3.33 -7.84
CA VAL A 57 6.63 -2.05 -7.93
C VAL A 57 7.45 -1.98 -9.22
N ALA A 58 7.99 -3.10 -9.72
CA ALA A 58 8.78 -3.13 -10.95
C ALA A 58 8.00 -2.62 -12.18
N ASP A 59 6.67 -2.83 -12.21
CA ASP A 59 5.77 -2.39 -13.28
C ASP A 59 4.91 -1.16 -12.89
N ALA A 60 5.03 -0.68 -11.65
CA ALA A 60 4.19 0.38 -11.13
C ALA A 60 4.66 1.78 -11.54
N PRO A 61 3.73 2.67 -11.93
CA PRO A 61 4.07 4.07 -12.13
C PRO A 61 4.44 4.73 -10.79
N THR A 62 5.46 5.59 -10.84
CA THR A 62 5.85 6.43 -9.70
C THR A 62 4.91 7.62 -9.56
N LEU A 63 4.64 8.03 -8.32
CA LEU A 63 3.88 9.23 -8.01
C LEU A 63 4.81 10.39 -7.61
N GLY A 64 4.34 11.62 -7.82
CA GLY A 64 4.98 12.79 -7.23
C GLY A 64 4.81 12.78 -5.71
N ARG A 65 5.81 13.21 -4.95
CA ARG A 65 5.71 13.29 -3.48
C ARG A 65 4.55 14.18 -3.03
N ASP A 66 4.19 15.19 -3.81
CA ASP A 66 3.03 16.06 -3.56
C ASP A 66 1.70 15.28 -3.58
N SER A 67 1.61 14.16 -4.31
CA SER A 67 0.41 13.30 -4.33
C SER A 67 0.19 12.52 -3.04
N LEU A 68 1.19 12.47 -2.15
CA LEU A 68 1.08 11.85 -0.82
C LEU A 68 0.62 12.84 0.26
N ALA A 69 0.47 14.13 -0.05
CA ALA A 69 0.07 15.12 0.95
C ALA A 69 -1.34 14.85 1.52
N ASP A 70 -2.22 14.23 0.71
CA ASP A 70 -3.55 13.76 1.09
C ASP A 70 -3.58 12.26 1.45
N ALA A 71 -2.42 11.63 1.63
CA ALA A 71 -2.36 10.21 2.00
C ALA A 71 -2.85 10.01 3.43
N THR A 72 -3.85 9.14 3.58
CA THR A 72 -4.32 8.67 4.89
C THR A 72 -3.47 7.47 5.35
N LEU A 73 -3.36 7.28 6.67
CA LEU A 73 -2.64 6.14 7.25
C LEU A 73 -3.13 4.83 6.59
N PRO A 74 -2.21 3.90 6.24
CA PRO A 74 -2.52 2.68 5.46
C PRO A 74 -3.59 1.78 6.09
N VAL A 75 -3.74 1.89 7.40
CA VAL A 75 -4.77 1.27 8.22
C VAL A 75 -5.32 2.39 9.11
N VAL A 76 -6.64 2.58 9.08
CA VAL A 76 -7.35 3.17 10.22
C VAL A 76 -7.69 1.97 11.11
N PRO A 77 -6.93 1.72 12.18
CA PRO A 77 -7.27 0.64 13.09
C PRO A 77 -8.55 1.04 13.83
N ASP A 78 -9.53 0.14 13.88
CA ASP A 78 -10.77 0.38 14.67
C ASP A 78 -10.46 0.38 16.18
N GLU A 79 -9.37 -0.27 16.60
CA GLU A 79 -8.88 -0.25 17.98
C GLU A 79 -7.35 -0.34 18.02
N VAL A 80 -6.69 0.55 18.78
CA VAL A 80 -5.25 0.49 19.08
C VAL A 80 -5.11 0.12 20.55
N THR A 81 -4.83 -1.14 20.84
CA THR A 81 -4.38 -1.51 22.19
C THR A 81 -2.89 -1.17 22.32
N VAL A 82 -2.58 -0.21 23.17
CA VAL A 82 -1.23 -0.04 23.71
C VAL A 82 -0.91 -1.25 24.59
N VAL A 83 0.15 -1.98 24.26
CA VAL A 83 0.78 -2.90 25.22
C VAL A 83 1.78 -2.07 26.01
N GLU A 84 1.39 -1.68 27.22
CA GLU A 84 2.31 -1.13 28.22
C GLU A 84 3.22 -2.26 28.70
N VAL A 85 4.55 -2.05 28.64
CA VAL A 85 5.57 -2.97 29.16
C VAL A 85 6.13 -2.47 30.48
#